data_AF-A0A8J8JN43-F1
#
_entry.id   AF-A0A8J8JN43-F1
#
_cell.length_a   1.000
_cell.length_b   1.000
_cell.length_c   1.000
_cell.angle_alpha   90.00
_cell.angle_beta   90.00
_cell.angle_gamma   90.00
#
_symmetry.space_group_name_H-M   'P 1'
#
loop_
_entity.id
_entity.type
_entity.pdbx_description
1 polymer ?
#
loop_
_entity_poly.entity_id
_entity_poly.type
_entity_poly.pdbx_seq_one_letter_code
_entity_poly.pdbx_strand_id
1 'polypeptide(L)'
;MLTRKAVRWYIRGLFPPAATTVLLLLMFLAADSSLKAIKTDGMGQFIALMEYIFLPIYAILIGSHVFRDSRTTVFELSIFNGPQRVFLGRLVVATLGLLPGIVGVALLTWWRGYPQFLSPLLLKIPVYVAFIVILMAYLDSLAGTLTLFVLTSAIPMSFSVLLGKPGGGSIDALMSSFAYLFATLTTVKYRGALSIGSITGYSLTLAVSTLLILWGYFAFSRKEFAP
;
A
#
# COMPACT_ATOMS: atom_id res chain seq x y z
N MET A 1 -7.30 2.15 -27.68
CA MET A 1 -6.39 1.03 -28.04
C MET A 1 -4.98 1.14 -27.41
N LEU A 2 -4.35 2.33 -27.37
CA LEU A 2 -2.97 2.49 -26.88
C LEU A 2 -2.81 2.30 -25.35
N THR A 3 -3.78 2.69 -24.54
CA THR A 3 -3.77 2.46 -23.07
C THR A 3 -3.74 0.97 -22.73
N ARG A 4 -4.46 0.13 -23.48
CA ARG A 4 -4.44 -1.33 -23.33
C ARG A 4 -3.08 -1.93 -23.70
N LYS A 5 -2.39 -1.34 -24.68
CA LYS A 5 -1.01 -1.75 -25.05
C LYS A 5 -0.03 -1.39 -23.94
N ALA A 6 -0.14 -0.18 -23.36
CA ALA A 6 0.67 0.23 -22.22
C ALA A 6 0.49 -0.71 -21.02
N VAL A 7 -0.75 -0.98 -20.61
CA VAL A 7 -1.06 -1.92 -19.52
C VAL A 7 -0.49 -3.30 -19.80
N ARG A 8 -0.68 -3.86 -21.02
CA ARG A 8 -0.09 -5.16 -21.39
C ARG A 8 1.43 -5.17 -21.36
N TRP A 9 2.08 -4.08 -21.78
CA TRP A 9 3.53 -3.96 -21.78
C TRP A 9 4.07 -3.97 -20.36
N TYR A 10 3.51 -3.15 -19.48
CA TYR A 10 3.86 -3.16 -18.07
C TYR A 10 3.61 -4.54 -17.45
N ILE A 11 2.45 -5.16 -17.64
CA ILE A 11 2.14 -6.49 -17.10
C ILE A 11 3.17 -7.55 -17.53
N ARG A 12 3.62 -7.52 -18.78
CA ARG A 12 4.63 -8.48 -19.29
C ARG A 12 6.02 -8.27 -18.66
N GLY A 13 6.34 -7.06 -18.21
CA GLY A 13 7.59 -6.74 -17.53
C GLY A 13 7.47 -6.64 -16.00
N LEU A 14 6.28 -6.82 -15.44
CA LEU A 14 5.97 -6.40 -14.06
C LEU A 14 6.36 -7.37 -12.97
N PHE A 15 6.69 -8.59 -13.34
CA PHE A 15 6.90 -9.64 -12.38
C PHE A 15 8.09 -10.43 -12.88
N PRO A 16 9.27 -10.34 -12.24
CA PRO A 16 10.11 -11.52 -12.14
C PRO A 16 9.22 -12.58 -11.47
N PRO A 17 8.59 -13.48 -12.25
CA PRO A 17 7.40 -14.20 -11.78
C PRO A 17 7.72 -15.02 -10.54
N ALA A 18 8.95 -15.52 -10.48
CA ALA A 18 9.49 -16.24 -9.35
C ALA A 18 9.50 -15.41 -8.05
N ALA A 19 10.07 -14.20 -8.04
CA ALA A 19 10.22 -13.42 -6.80
C ALA A 19 8.87 -12.97 -6.24
N THR A 20 7.96 -12.49 -7.10
CA THR A 20 6.62 -12.07 -6.67
C THR A 20 5.78 -13.26 -6.20
N THR A 21 5.89 -14.40 -6.88
CA THR A 21 5.16 -15.63 -6.48
C THR A 21 5.69 -16.19 -5.18
N VAL A 22 7.02 -16.26 -5.00
CA VAL A 22 7.65 -16.72 -3.76
C VAL A 22 7.24 -15.82 -2.59
N LEU A 23 7.30 -14.49 -2.75
CA LEU A 23 6.89 -13.56 -1.71
C LEU A 23 5.41 -13.70 -1.36
N LEU A 24 4.54 -13.86 -2.37
CA LEU A 24 3.11 -14.06 -2.17
C LEU A 24 2.80 -15.37 -1.43
N LEU A 25 3.50 -16.46 -1.76
CA LEU A 25 3.39 -17.72 -1.03
C LEU A 25 3.87 -17.58 0.43
N LEU A 26 5.04 -16.98 0.66
CA LEU A 26 5.56 -16.75 2.01
C LEU A 26 4.61 -15.87 2.84
N MET A 27 4.04 -14.84 2.22
CA MET A 27 3.05 -13.97 2.87
C MET A 27 1.79 -14.75 3.26
N PHE A 28 1.25 -15.61 2.40
CA PHE A 28 0.09 -16.43 2.75
C PHE A 28 0.40 -17.47 3.84
N LEU A 29 1.58 -18.11 3.79
CA LEU A 29 2.02 -19.03 4.84
C LEU A 29 2.18 -18.31 6.19
N ALA A 30 2.80 -17.12 6.18
CA ALA A 30 2.95 -16.30 7.38
C ALA A 30 1.60 -15.79 7.91
N ALA A 31 0.70 -15.37 7.03
CA ALA A 31 -0.66 -14.97 7.40
C ALA A 31 -1.44 -16.14 8.01
N ASP A 32 -1.43 -17.31 7.37
CA ASP A 32 -2.14 -18.50 7.87
C ASP A 32 -1.62 -18.96 9.22
N SER A 33 -0.29 -19.03 9.36
CA SER A 33 0.37 -19.40 10.61
C SER A 33 0.04 -18.43 11.74
N SER A 34 0.17 -17.12 11.50
CA SER A 34 -0.11 -16.11 12.53
C SER A 34 -1.60 -16.00 12.87
N LEU A 35 -2.52 -16.19 11.90
CA LEU A 35 -3.96 -16.22 12.17
C LEU A 35 -4.37 -17.39 13.08
N LYS A 36 -3.72 -18.56 12.93
CA LYS A 36 -3.93 -19.69 13.84
C LYS A 36 -3.45 -19.37 15.26
N ALA A 37 -2.34 -18.64 15.38
CA ALA A 37 -1.74 -18.26 16.66
C ALA A 37 -2.48 -17.11 17.39
N ILE A 38 -3.39 -16.37 16.74
CA ILE A 38 -4.08 -15.23 17.39
C ILE A 38 -4.78 -15.62 18.70
N LYS A 39 -5.30 -16.85 18.82
CA LYS A 39 -5.98 -17.31 20.04
C LYS A 39 -5.04 -17.43 21.25
N THR A 40 -3.76 -17.72 21.02
CA THR A 40 -2.76 -17.91 22.08
C THR A 40 -1.92 -16.65 22.29
N ASP A 41 -1.49 -16.02 21.20
CA ASP A 41 -0.45 -14.97 21.22
C ASP A 41 -1.02 -13.56 20.96
N GLY A 42 -2.33 -13.49 20.67
CA GLY A 42 -3.04 -12.26 20.35
C GLY A 42 -2.81 -11.76 18.93
N MET A 43 -3.48 -10.65 18.60
CA MET A 43 -3.47 -10.07 17.24
C MET A 43 -2.13 -9.43 16.84
N GLY A 44 -1.23 -9.22 17.80
CA GLY A 44 0.01 -8.46 17.60
C GLY A 44 0.96 -9.08 16.57
N GLN A 45 1.09 -10.41 16.58
CA GLN A 45 1.98 -11.12 15.65
C GLN A 45 1.50 -11.00 14.20
N PHE A 46 0.19 -11.19 13.96
CA PHE A 46 -0.40 -11.02 12.63
C PHE A 46 -0.20 -9.61 12.10
N ILE A 47 -0.47 -8.59 12.94
CA ILE A 47 -0.26 -7.19 12.58
C ILE A 47 1.22 -6.94 12.25
N ALA A 48 2.15 -7.42 13.09
CA ALA A 48 3.57 -7.18 12.87
C ALA A 48 4.07 -7.81 11.56
N LEU A 49 3.72 -9.07 11.29
CA LEU A 49 4.12 -9.76 10.08
C LEU A 49 3.48 -9.13 8.83
N MET A 50 2.18 -8.86 8.86
CA MET A 50 1.48 -8.37 7.67
C MET A 50 1.69 -6.87 7.45
N GLU A 51 1.47 -6.04 8.47
CA GLU A 51 1.51 -4.59 8.33
C GLU A 51 2.91 -4.02 8.22
N TYR A 52 3.90 -4.60 8.93
CA TYR A 52 5.24 -4.00 9.02
C TYR A 52 6.25 -4.69 8.08
N ILE A 53 6.01 -5.94 7.66
CA ILE A 53 6.97 -6.72 6.89
C ILE A 53 6.43 -7.09 5.51
N PHE A 54 5.47 -8.03 5.45
CA PHE A 54 5.10 -8.67 4.17
C PHE A 54 4.36 -7.73 3.23
N LEU A 55 3.33 -6.99 3.69
CA LEU A 55 2.60 -6.07 2.82
C LEU A 55 3.48 -4.90 2.34
N PRO A 56 4.32 -4.28 3.19
CA PRO A 56 5.27 -3.27 2.74
C PRO A 56 6.28 -3.79 1.70
N ILE A 57 6.91 -4.94 1.95
CA ILE A 57 7.86 -5.53 1.00
C ILE A 57 7.15 -5.87 -0.32
N TYR A 58 5.92 -6.39 -0.26
CA TYR A 58 5.11 -6.63 -1.44
C TYR A 58 4.82 -5.34 -2.20
N ALA A 59 4.42 -4.27 -1.50
CA ALA A 59 4.18 -2.97 -2.10
C ALA A 59 5.43 -2.35 -2.72
N ILE A 60 6.61 -2.54 -2.11
CA ILE A 60 7.90 -2.09 -2.67
C ILE A 60 8.26 -2.86 -3.93
N LEU A 61 8.04 -4.18 -3.94
CA LEU A 61 8.30 -4.98 -5.12
C LEU A 61 7.44 -4.49 -6.29
N ILE A 62 6.13 -4.28 -6.08
CA ILE A 62 5.24 -3.69 -7.09
C ILE A 62 5.65 -2.25 -7.45
N GLY A 63 5.94 -1.43 -6.44
CA GLY A 63 6.31 -0.02 -6.60
C GLY A 63 7.59 0.15 -7.40
N SER A 64 8.61 -0.68 -7.17
CA SER A 64 9.89 -0.62 -7.89
C SER A 64 9.76 -0.89 -9.39
N HIS A 65 8.72 -1.62 -9.83
CA HIS A 65 8.42 -1.80 -11.26
C HIS A 65 7.79 -0.57 -11.91
N VAL A 66 7.18 0.29 -11.09
CA VAL A 66 6.46 1.50 -11.50
C VAL A 66 7.34 2.74 -11.36
N PHE A 67 8.23 2.77 -10.36
CA PHE A 67 9.25 3.78 -10.22
C PHE A 67 10.32 3.55 -11.29
N ARG A 68 10.39 4.48 -12.25
CA ARG A 68 11.31 4.43 -13.38
C ARG A 68 12.17 5.68 -13.37
N ASP A 69 13.45 5.51 -13.70
CA ASP A 69 14.34 6.64 -13.90
C ASP A 69 13.84 7.52 -15.05
N SER A 70 14.22 8.80 -15.03
CA SER A 70 13.79 9.81 -16.00
C SER A 70 13.97 9.36 -17.44
N ARG A 71 15.11 8.74 -17.79
CA ARG A 71 15.39 8.22 -19.15
C ARG A 71 14.37 7.18 -19.60
N THR A 72 14.04 6.23 -18.74
CA THR A 72 13.05 5.19 -19.06
C THR A 72 11.65 5.80 -19.18
N THR A 73 11.34 6.80 -18.35
CA THR A 73 10.06 7.51 -18.43
C THR A 73 9.92 8.30 -19.72
N VAL A 74 10.97 9.00 -20.19
CA VAL A 74 10.98 9.71 -21.49
C VAL A 74 10.73 8.73 -22.65
N PHE A 75 11.36 7.55 -22.60
CA PHE A 75 11.14 6.49 -23.60
C PHE A 75 9.69 5.96 -23.57
N GLU A 76 9.11 5.76 -22.40
CA GLU A 76 7.70 5.33 -22.29
C GLU A 76 6.74 6.41 -22.81
N LEU A 77 7.03 7.70 -22.56
CA LEU A 77 6.25 8.82 -23.05
C LEU A 77 6.23 8.90 -24.58
N SER A 78 7.37 8.62 -25.23
CA SER A 78 7.48 8.61 -26.69
C SER A 78 6.74 7.43 -27.31
N ILE A 79 6.79 6.24 -26.70
CA ILE A 79 6.07 5.05 -27.18
C ILE A 79 4.56 5.18 -26.99
N PHE A 80 4.12 5.63 -25.81
CA PHE A 80 2.71 5.64 -25.46
C PHE A 80 2.00 6.94 -25.82
N ASN A 81 2.72 7.92 -26.37
CA ASN A 81 2.22 9.21 -26.85
C ASN A 81 1.47 9.97 -25.74
N GLY A 82 2.17 10.28 -24.64
CA GLY A 82 1.75 11.27 -23.65
C GLY A 82 1.70 10.81 -22.19
N PRO A 83 1.81 11.75 -21.24
CA PRO A 83 1.97 11.47 -19.80
C PRO A 83 0.73 10.83 -19.18
N GLN A 84 -0.46 11.20 -19.62
CA GLN A 84 -1.72 10.63 -19.10
C GLN A 84 -1.80 9.11 -19.29
N ARG A 85 -1.33 8.61 -20.43
CA ARG A 85 -1.39 7.18 -20.76
C ARG A 85 -0.36 6.37 -19.98
N VAL A 86 0.84 6.92 -19.81
CA VAL A 86 1.89 6.33 -18.96
C VAL A 86 1.42 6.26 -17.52
N PHE A 87 0.89 7.36 -16.99
CA PHE A 87 0.34 7.43 -15.63
C PHE A 87 -0.76 6.40 -15.41
N LEU A 88 -1.78 6.37 -16.27
CA LEU A 88 -2.89 5.42 -16.16
C LEU A 88 -2.41 3.97 -16.30
N GLY A 89 -1.46 3.70 -17.19
CA GLY A 89 -0.83 2.40 -17.32
C GLY A 89 -0.20 1.96 -16.00
N ARG A 90 0.66 2.80 -15.42
CA ARG A 90 1.33 2.57 -14.13
C ARG A 90 0.35 2.42 -12.96
N LEU A 91 -0.71 3.24 -12.90
CA LEU A 91 -1.76 3.17 -11.89
C LEU A 91 -2.50 1.82 -11.91
N VAL A 92 -2.98 1.41 -13.08
CA VAL A 92 -3.71 0.14 -13.26
C VAL A 92 -2.83 -1.02 -12.86
N VAL A 93 -1.57 -0.97 -13.26
CA VAL A 93 -0.56 -1.98 -13.02
C VAL A 93 -0.20 -2.10 -11.54
N ALA A 94 0.01 -0.98 -10.84
CA ALA A 94 0.22 -0.98 -9.39
C ALA A 94 -0.98 -1.58 -8.66
N THR A 95 -2.19 -1.20 -9.07
CA THR A 95 -3.44 -1.71 -8.48
C THR A 95 -3.58 -3.21 -8.71
N LEU A 96 -3.41 -3.69 -9.94
CA LEU A 96 -3.47 -5.11 -10.28
C LEU A 96 -2.37 -5.92 -9.60
N GLY A 97 -1.18 -5.35 -9.42
CA GLY A 97 -0.07 -6.00 -8.71
C GLY A 97 -0.34 -6.16 -7.22
N LEU A 98 -1.00 -5.20 -6.58
CA LEU A 98 -1.30 -5.25 -5.14
C LEU A 98 -2.50 -6.16 -4.80
N LEU A 99 -3.47 -6.29 -5.72
CA LEU A 99 -4.73 -6.99 -5.48
C LEU A 99 -4.55 -8.45 -5.00
N PRO A 100 -3.79 -9.33 -5.67
CA PRO A 100 -3.71 -10.74 -5.29
C PRO A 100 -3.21 -10.95 -3.87
N GLY A 101 -2.19 -10.20 -3.47
CA GLY A 101 -1.62 -10.27 -2.13
C GLY A 101 -2.59 -9.78 -1.06
N ILE A 102 -3.06 -8.54 -1.19
CA ILE A 102 -3.89 -7.90 -0.15
C ILE A 102 -5.27 -8.57 -0.06
N VAL A 103 -5.94 -8.79 -1.20
CA VAL A 103 -7.27 -9.44 -1.21
C VAL A 103 -7.16 -10.89 -0.76
N GLY A 104 -6.09 -11.61 -1.15
CA GLY A 104 -5.87 -12.98 -0.71
C GLY A 104 -5.72 -13.09 0.81
N VAL A 105 -4.93 -12.21 1.44
CA VAL A 105 -4.81 -12.17 2.91
C VAL A 105 -6.15 -11.75 3.54
N ALA A 106 -6.87 -10.79 2.95
CA ALA A 106 -8.17 -10.36 3.45
C ALA A 106 -9.20 -11.51 3.45
N LEU A 107 -9.29 -12.27 2.35
CA LEU A 107 -10.14 -13.46 2.26
C LEU A 107 -9.72 -14.53 3.26
N LEU A 108 -8.41 -14.74 3.46
CA LEU A 108 -7.89 -15.68 4.45
C LEU A 108 -8.30 -15.29 5.87
N THR A 109 -8.25 -14.00 6.23
CA THR A 109 -8.70 -13.53 7.55
C THR A 109 -10.19 -13.77 7.76
N TRP A 110 -11.02 -13.53 6.74
CA TRP A 110 -12.44 -13.81 6.78
C TRP A 110 -12.72 -15.31 6.93
N TRP A 111 -12.06 -16.14 6.12
CA TRP A 111 -12.20 -17.60 6.17
C TRP A 111 -11.76 -18.20 7.51
N ARG A 112 -10.73 -17.62 8.16
CA ARG A 112 -10.25 -18.01 9.49
C ARG A 112 -11.10 -17.46 10.64
N GLY A 113 -12.17 -16.71 10.37
CA GLY A 113 -13.09 -16.20 11.38
C GLY A 113 -12.66 -14.88 12.04
N TYR A 114 -11.78 -14.11 11.41
CA TYR A 114 -11.33 -12.79 11.88
C TYR A 114 -11.77 -11.66 10.93
N PRO A 115 -13.09 -11.44 10.71
CA PRO A 115 -13.62 -10.47 9.76
C PRO A 115 -13.23 -9.03 10.07
N GLN A 116 -12.86 -8.72 11.32
CA GLN A 116 -12.43 -7.38 11.74
C GLN A 116 -11.18 -6.87 10.98
N PHE A 117 -10.38 -7.77 10.37
CA PHE A 117 -9.23 -7.36 9.55
C PHE A 117 -9.59 -7.09 8.09
N LEU A 118 -10.77 -7.51 7.62
CA LEU A 118 -11.15 -7.46 6.20
C LEU A 118 -11.10 -6.03 5.65
N SER A 119 -11.85 -5.10 6.25
CA SER A 119 -11.88 -3.71 5.79
C SER A 119 -10.53 -2.99 5.93
N PRO A 120 -9.82 -3.08 7.08
CA PRO A 120 -8.46 -2.57 7.23
C PRO A 120 -7.46 -3.05 6.17
N LEU A 121 -7.53 -4.34 5.79
CA LEU A 121 -6.68 -4.91 4.74
C LEU A 121 -7.05 -4.34 3.38
N LEU A 122 -8.33 -4.34 3.03
CA LEU A 122 -8.78 -3.81 1.74
C LEU A 122 -8.46 -2.32 1.56
N LEU A 123 -8.48 -1.54 2.64
CA LEU A 123 -8.06 -0.13 2.64
C LEU A 123 -6.58 0.06 2.32
N LYS A 124 -5.72 -0.94 2.54
CA LYS A 124 -4.30 -0.84 2.12
C LYS A 124 -4.16 -0.68 0.61
N ILE A 125 -5.09 -1.19 -0.20
CA ILE A 125 -5.03 -1.05 -1.67
C ILE A 125 -5.04 0.43 -2.08
N PRO A 126 -6.09 1.22 -1.79
CA PRO A 126 -6.09 2.64 -2.16
C PRO A 126 -4.97 3.43 -1.49
N VAL A 127 -4.59 3.13 -0.24
CA VAL A 127 -3.47 3.80 0.44
C VAL A 127 -2.14 3.56 -0.27
N TYR A 128 -1.80 2.30 -0.54
CA TYR A 128 -0.52 1.96 -1.18
C TYR A 128 -0.48 2.44 -2.63
N VAL A 129 -1.59 2.35 -3.36
CA VAL A 129 -1.69 2.93 -4.70
C VAL A 129 -1.46 4.45 -4.64
N ALA A 130 -2.08 5.16 -3.69
CA ALA A 130 -1.88 6.58 -3.51
C ALA A 130 -0.42 6.94 -3.22
N PHE A 131 0.25 6.21 -2.33
CA PHE A 131 1.67 6.41 -2.04
C PHE A 131 2.57 6.12 -3.24
N ILE A 132 2.35 5.02 -3.97
CA ILE A 132 3.12 4.71 -5.18
C ILE A 132 2.94 5.83 -6.22
N VAL A 133 1.71 6.29 -6.42
CA VAL A 133 1.37 7.28 -7.44
C VAL A 133 1.96 8.66 -7.14
N ILE A 134 1.93 9.10 -5.89
CA ILE A 134 2.54 10.39 -5.52
C ILE A 134 4.06 10.30 -5.60
N LEU A 135 4.67 9.21 -5.12
CA LEU A 135 6.12 9.06 -5.13
C LEU A 135 6.68 8.95 -6.55
N MET A 136 6.00 8.25 -7.47
CA MET A 136 6.46 8.15 -8.86
C MET A 136 6.40 9.49 -9.60
N ALA A 137 5.58 10.44 -9.13
CA ALA A 137 5.53 11.78 -9.71
C ALA A 137 6.74 12.62 -9.29
N TYR A 138 7.20 12.48 -8.05
CA TYR A 138 8.21 13.39 -7.47
C TYR A 138 9.61 12.81 -7.37
N LEU A 139 9.75 11.50 -7.18
CA LEU A 139 11.01 10.87 -6.82
C LEU A 139 11.48 9.88 -7.89
N ASP A 140 12.80 9.73 -7.96
CA ASP A 140 13.46 8.69 -8.75
C ASP A 140 13.29 7.31 -8.09
N SER A 141 13.71 6.24 -8.79
CA SER A 141 13.50 4.85 -8.40
C SER A 141 13.99 4.52 -6.98
N LEU A 142 15.23 4.88 -6.64
CA LEU A 142 15.81 4.63 -5.32
C LEU A 142 15.11 5.41 -4.21
N ALA A 143 14.94 6.71 -4.38
CA ALA A 143 14.29 7.57 -3.38
C ALA A 143 12.83 7.16 -3.18
N GLY A 144 12.11 6.89 -4.28
CA GLY A 144 10.71 6.43 -4.25
C GLY A 144 10.53 5.12 -3.50
N THR A 145 11.39 4.13 -3.74
CA THR A 145 11.33 2.83 -3.02
C THR A 145 11.63 2.98 -1.53
N LEU A 146 12.66 3.74 -1.15
CA LEU A 146 13.01 3.99 0.26
C LEU A 146 11.88 4.75 0.98
N THR A 147 11.36 5.81 0.39
CA THR A 147 10.24 6.56 0.97
C THR A 147 8.99 5.68 1.07
N LEU A 148 8.70 4.84 0.07
CA LEU A 148 7.58 3.90 0.14
C LEU A 148 7.74 2.93 1.31
N PHE A 149 8.95 2.39 1.56
CA PHE A 149 9.22 1.56 2.73
C PHE A 149 8.96 2.30 4.04
N VAL A 150 9.42 3.54 4.16
CA VAL A 150 9.18 4.35 5.37
C VAL A 150 7.68 4.56 5.60
N LEU A 151 6.93 4.96 4.56
CA LEU A 151 5.49 5.22 4.66
C LEU A 151 4.67 3.95 4.95
N THR A 152 5.10 2.79 4.46
CA THR A 152 4.33 1.54 4.56
C THR A 152 4.75 0.62 5.68
N SER A 153 5.99 0.74 6.20
CA SER A 153 6.53 -0.11 7.29
C SER A 153 6.90 0.69 8.54
N ALA A 154 7.84 1.64 8.42
CA ALA A 154 8.41 2.34 9.58
C ALA A 154 7.39 3.22 10.31
N ILE A 155 6.59 4.00 9.57
CA ILE A 155 5.54 4.83 10.16
C ILE A 155 4.46 3.95 10.83
N PRO A 156 3.92 2.90 10.19
CA PRO A 156 2.95 2.03 10.88
C PRO A 156 3.49 1.38 12.16
N MET A 157 4.77 1.00 12.17
CA MET A 157 5.42 0.45 13.36
C MET A 157 5.45 1.48 14.51
N SER A 158 5.69 2.76 14.22
CA SER A 158 5.69 3.81 15.24
C SER A 158 4.32 4.00 15.91
N PHE A 159 3.21 3.80 15.18
CA PHE A 159 1.86 3.85 15.75
C PHE A 159 1.62 2.74 16.77
N SER A 160 2.20 1.56 16.60
CA SER A 160 2.12 0.46 17.58
C SER A 160 2.76 0.85 18.91
N VAL A 161 3.88 1.56 18.85
CA VAL A 161 4.59 2.08 20.03
C VAL A 161 3.80 3.23 20.67
N LEU A 162 3.28 4.16 19.86
CA LEU A 162 2.52 5.31 20.34
C LEU A 162 1.21 4.90 21.03
N LEU A 163 0.46 3.97 20.43
CA LEU A 163 -0.83 3.48 20.93
C LEU A 163 -0.67 2.45 22.06
N GLY A 164 0.49 1.81 22.17
CA GLY A 164 0.80 0.82 23.20
C GLY A 164 1.22 1.41 24.56
N LYS A 165 1.21 2.73 24.74
CA LYS A 165 1.68 3.36 25.98
C LYS A 165 0.79 2.98 27.19
N PRO A 166 1.39 2.51 28.30
CA PRO A 166 0.65 2.25 29.54
C PRO A 166 0.17 3.58 30.12
N GLY A 167 -1.15 3.73 30.31
CA GLY A 167 -1.75 4.98 30.83
C GLY A 167 -3.14 5.34 30.29
N GLY A 168 -3.67 4.61 29.31
CA GLY A 168 -5.10 4.64 28.96
C GLY A 168 -5.62 5.92 28.28
N GLY A 169 -4.75 6.82 27.83
CA GLY A 169 -5.16 8.02 27.10
C GLY A 169 -5.57 7.71 25.66
N SER A 170 -6.72 8.25 25.22
CA SER A 170 -7.04 8.31 23.80
C SER A 170 -6.12 9.28 23.08
N ILE A 171 -5.63 8.94 21.89
CA ILE A 171 -4.90 9.87 21.05
C ILE A 171 -5.85 10.87 20.37
N ASP A 172 -5.34 12.06 20.06
CA ASP A 172 -6.12 13.12 19.42
C ASP A 172 -6.67 12.71 18.03
N ALA A 173 -7.58 13.53 17.50
CA ALA A 173 -8.28 13.21 16.25
C ALA A 173 -7.33 13.17 15.04
N LEU A 174 -6.29 14.02 15.05
CA LEU A 174 -5.31 14.12 13.97
C LEU A 174 -4.39 12.90 13.94
N MET A 175 -3.81 12.48 15.07
CA MET A 175 -3.04 11.24 15.14
C MET A 175 -3.91 10.01 14.89
N SER A 176 -5.17 10.02 15.33
CA SER A 176 -6.10 8.93 15.03
C SER A 176 -6.32 8.82 13.51
N SER A 177 -6.50 9.95 12.83
CA SER A 177 -6.64 9.99 11.37
C SER A 177 -5.40 9.45 10.66
N PHE A 178 -4.20 9.81 11.12
CA PHE A 178 -2.95 9.25 10.58
C PHE A 178 -2.80 7.76 10.88
N ALA A 179 -3.25 7.27 12.04
CA ALA A 179 -3.26 5.85 12.33
C ALA A 179 -4.15 5.07 11.34
N TYR A 180 -5.32 5.60 10.97
CA TYR A 180 -6.17 5.01 9.94
C TYR A 180 -5.59 5.11 8.52
N LEU A 181 -4.71 6.08 8.24
CA LEU A 181 -4.05 6.20 6.94
C LEU A 181 -2.85 5.25 6.82
N PHE A 182 -1.95 5.26 7.80
CA PHE A 182 -0.69 4.52 7.75
C PHE A 182 -0.83 3.11 8.34
N ALA A 183 -1.49 2.96 9.49
CA ALA A 183 -1.45 1.77 10.33
C ALA A 183 -2.83 1.09 10.49
N THR A 184 -3.56 0.90 9.37
CA THR A 184 -4.94 0.36 9.36
C THR A 184 -5.12 -0.93 10.17
N LEU A 185 -4.18 -1.89 10.17
CA LEU A 185 -4.30 -3.12 10.96
C LEU A 185 -4.06 -2.87 12.44
N THR A 186 -3.08 -2.04 12.77
CA THR A 186 -2.82 -1.58 14.14
C THR A 186 -4.06 -0.92 14.76
N THR A 187 -4.85 -0.17 13.99
CA THR A 187 -6.10 0.45 14.50
C THR A 187 -7.14 -0.57 15.00
N VAL A 188 -7.13 -1.81 14.49
CA VAL A 188 -8.03 -2.88 14.95
C VAL A 188 -7.71 -3.27 16.39
N LYS A 189 -6.42 -3.44 16.70
CA LYS A 189 -5.96 -3.82 18.04
C LYS A 189 -6.20 -2.71 19.06
N TYR A 190 -5.98 -1.45 18.65
CA TYR A 190 -6.03 -0.29 19.54
C TYR A 190 -7.27 0.58 19.37
N ARG A 191 -8.39 0.00 18.93
CA ARG A 191 -9.64 0.74 18.64
C ARG A 191 -10.10 1.62 19.81
N GLY A 192 -9.94 1.16 21.05
CA GLY A 192 -10.30 1.92 22.25
C GLY A 192 -9.40 3.12 22.55
N ALA A 193 -8.21 3.18 21.96
CA ALA A 193 -7.28 4.30 22.12
C ALA A 193 -7.45 5.39 21.04
N LEU A 194 -8.31 5.17 20.04
CA LEU A 194 -8.56 6.12 18.95
C LEU A 194 -9.75 7.01 19.27
N SER A 195 -9.61 8.32 19.09
CA SER A 195 -10.70 9.28 19.31
C SER A 195 -11.73 9.30 18.19
N ILE A 196 -11.37 8.83 16.98
CA ILE A 196 -12.29 8.75 15.85
C ILE A 196 -12.77 7.31 15.62
N GLY A 197 -14.08 7.16 15.39
CA GLY A 197 -14.68 5.88 15.06
C GLY A 197 -14.21 5.33 13.70
N SER A 198 -14.28 4.01 13.56
CA SER A 198 -13.73 3.30 12.39
C SER A 198 -14.37 3.71 11.06
N ILE A 199 -15.68 3.98 11.03
CA ILE A 199 -16.38 4.42 9.82
C ILE A 199 -15.80 5.76 9.34
N THR A 200 -15.65 6.73 10.25
CA THR A 200 -15.08 8.04 9.94
C THR A 200 -13.63 7.93 9.51
N GLY A 201 -12.82 7.16 10.25
CA GLY A 201 -11.41 6.92 9.92
C GLY A 201 -11.23 6.30 8.53
N TYR A 202 -12.00 5.26 8.19
CA TYR A 202 -11.93 4.61 6.88
C TYR A 202 -12.38 5.52 5.74
N SER A 203 -13.43 6.32 5.97
CA SER A 203 -13.92 7.29 4.99
C SER A 203 -12.88 8.38 4.71
N LEU A 204 -12.22 8.89 5.76
CA LEU A 204 -11.12 9.84 5.63
C LEU A 204 -9.94 9.24 4.86
N THR A 205 -9.56 8.00 5.17
CA THR A 205 -8.48 7.30 4.46
C THR A 205 -8.78 7.18 2.96
N LEU A 206 -10.01 6.83 2.58
CA LEU A 206 -10.43 6.78 1.17
C LEU A 206 -10.40 8.16 0.50
N ALA A 207 -10.91 9.19 1.18
CA ALA A 207 -10.92 10.55 0.67
C ALA A 207 -9.49 11.06 0.44
N VAL A 208 -8.61 10.92 1.42
CA VAL A 208 -7.20 11.33 1.32
C VAL A 208 -6.46 10.53 0.24
N SER A 209 -6.67 9.22 0.16
CA SER A 209 -6.05 8.39 -0.89
C SER A 209 -6.49 8.84 -2.29
N THR A 210 -7.77 9.15 -2.47
CA THR A 210 -8.30 9.66 -3.73
C THR A 210 -7.68 11.02 -4.09
N LEU A 211 -7.59 11.93 -3.12
CA LEU A 211 -6.95 13.23 -3.31
C LEU A 211 -5.47 13.10 -3.69
N LEU A 212 -4.73 12.19 -3.05
CA LEU A 212 -3.32 11.91 -3.38
C LEU A 212 -3.15 11.34 -4.79
N ILE A 213 -4.04 10.44 -5.23
CA ILE A 213 -4.03 9.90 -6.60
C ILE A 213 -4.30 11.02 -7.61
N LEU A 214 -5.30 11.87 -7.36
CA LEU A 214 -5.61 13.01 -8.23
C LEU A 214 -4.44 14.00 -8.28
N TRP A 215 -3.83 14.30 -7.12
CA TRP A 215 -2.66 15.15 -7.07
C TRP A 215 -1.50 14.54 -7.86
N GLY A 216 -1.19 13.25 -7.66
CA GLY A 216 -0.16 12.55 -8.43
C GLY A 216 -0.40 12.61 -9.93
N TYR A 217 -1.67 12.51 -10.38
CA TYR A 217 -2.03 12.66 -11.79
C TYR A 217 -1.68 14.04 -12.35
N PHE A 218 -2.07 15.11 -11.64
CA PHE A 218 -1.78 16.48 -12.06
C PHE A 218 -0.28 16.77 -12.02
N ALA A 219 0.42 16.31 -10.98
CA ALA A 219 1.86 16.48 -10.83
C ALA A 219 2.62 15.78 -11.96
N PHE A 220 2.29 14.51 -12.23
CA PHE A 220 2.93 13.74 -13.29
C PHE A 220 2.66 14.33 -14.68
N SER A 221 1.45 14.85 -14.93
CA SER A 221 1.07 15.43 -16.22
C SER A 221 1.77 16.77 -16.50
N ARG A 222 2.18 17.49 -15.46
CA ARG A 222 2.88 18.80 -15.56
C ARG A 222 4.40 18.67 -15.45
N LYS A 223 4.91 17.49 -15.12
CA LYS A 223 6.35 17.29 -14.95
C LYS A 223 7.06 17.42 -16.29
N GLU A 224 8.03 18.31 -16.35
CA GLU A 224 8.97 18.39 -17.46
C GLU A 224 9.98 17.26 -17.31
N PHE A 225 9.99 16.35 -18.28
CA PHE A 225 10.94 15.24 -18.31
C PHE A 225 12.11 15.63 -19.21
N ALA A 226 13.22 16.05 -18.62
CA ALA A 226 14.46 16.32 -19.34
C ALA A 226 15.25 15.00 -19.58
N PRO A 227 15.84 14.80 -20.77
CA PRO A 227 16.62 13.61 -21.13
C PRO A 227 17.95 13.46 -20.36
#